data_AF-A0A069D2V8-F1
#
_entry.id   AF-A0A069D2V8-F1
#
_cell.length_a   1.000
_cell.length_b   1.000
_cell.length_c   1.000
_cell.angle_alpha   90.00
_cell.angle_beta   90.00
_cell.angle_gamma   90.00
#
_symmetry.space_group_name_H-M   'P 1'
#
loop_
_entity.id
_entity.type
_entity.pdbx_description
1 polymer ?
#
loop_
_entity_poly.entity_id
_entity_poly.type
_entity_poly.pdbx_seq_one_letter_code
_entity_poly.pdbx_strand_id
1 'polypeptide(L)'
;MIIAAAFVVLGTTSCGDDFLTASSTEKQEAGGAATEGAILSNLGSAYQILLFDSYANNNYNSVPLMSDLRSDDIYKGGGDAGDQGQLYKLSQFTSSADEI
;
A
#
# COMPACT_ATOMS: atom_id res chain seq x y z
N MET A 1 3.90 19.50 -54.18
CA MET A 1 2.92 20.03 -53.21
C MET A 1 2.40 18.99 -52.21
N ILE A 2 2.13 17.74 -52.61
CA ILE A 2 1.60 16.70 -51.69
C ILE A 2 2.58 16.34 -50.55
N ILE A 3 3.88 16.25 -50.84
CA ILE A 3 4.90 15.89 -49.84
C ILE A 3 5.05 16.96 -48.73
N ALA A 4 4.95 18.25 -49.09
CA ALA A 4 5.03 19.33 -48.12
C ALA A 4 3.82 19.37 -47.18
N ALA A 5 2.62 19.06 -47.69
CA ALA A 5 1.41 18.96 -46.87
C ALA A 5 1.48 17.79 -45.87
N ALA A 6 2.07 16.65 -46.26
CA ALA A 6 2.24 15.50 -45.38
C ALA A 6 3.17 15.80 -44.19
N PHE A 7 4.25 16.55 -44.42
CA PHE A 7 5.18 16.96 -43.35
C PHE A 7 4.54 17.93 -42.35
N VAL A 8 3.66 18.83 -42.80
CA VAL A 8 2.94 19.76 -41.92
C VAL A 8 1.95 19.02 -41.03
N VAL A 9 1.22 18.04 -41.57
CA VAL A 9 0.26 17.24 -40.78
C VAL A 9 0.98 16.37 -39.73
N LEU A 10 2.12 15.77 -40.08
CA LEU A 10 2.90 14.96 -39.14
C LEU A 10 3.58 15.79 -38.04
N GLY A 11 3.99 17.02 -38.37
CA GLY A 11 4.64 17.93 -37.42
C GLY A 11 3.69 18.58 -36.40
N THR A 12 2.39 18.70 -36.72
CA THR A 12 1.41 19.26 -35.77
C THR A 12 0.82 18.19 -34.84
N THR A 13 0.83 16.91 -35.23
CA THR A 13 0.39 15.80 -34.35
C THR A 13 1.47 15.35 -33.37
N SER A 14 2.74 15.64 -33.60
CA SER A 14 3.85 15.14 -32.77
C SER A 14 4.10 15.93 -31.47
N CYS A 15 3.46 17.08 -31.27
CA CYS A 15 3.68 17.97 -30.13
C CYS A 15 2.38 18.33 -29.38
N GLY A 16 1.33 17.52 -29.51
CA GLY A 16 0.10 17.72 -28.75
C GLY A 16 0.26 17.42 -27.25
N ASP A 17 -0.63 17.94 -26.42
CA ASP A 17 -0.58 17.76 -24.96
C ASP A 17 -0.62 16.28 -24.53
N ASP A 18 -1.23 15.40 -25.34
CA ASP A 18 -1.22 13.94 -25.12
C ASP A 18 0.20 13.34 -25.17
N PHE A 19 1.14 13.92 -25.93
CA PHE A 19 2.55 13.49 -25.92
C PHE A 19 3.25 13.86 -24.62
N LEU A 20 2.84 14.96 -23.98
CA LEU A 20 3.36 15.42 -22.69
C LEU A 20 2.71 14.71 -21.50
N THR A 21 1.65 13.94 -21.75
CA THR A 21 0.86 13.30 -20.70
C THR A 21 1.17 11.80 -20.66
N ALA A 22 1.99 11.40 -19.70
CA ALA A 22 2.27 9.98 -19.43
C ALA A 22 1.23 9.40 -18.47
N SER A 23 0.27 8.64 -19.00
CA SER A 23 -0.67 7.88 -18.18
C SER A 23 -0.02 6.60 -17.65
N SER A 24 -0.28 6.23 -16.40
CA SER A 24 0.27 4.98 -15.87
C SER A 24 -0.57 3.79 -16.31
N THR A 25 0.08 2.70 -16.72
CA THR A 25 -0.60 1.41 -16.96
C THR A 25 -0.71 0.56 -15.70
N GLU A 26 -0.03 0.93 -14.61
CA GLU A 26 0.08 0.12 -13.40
C GLU A 26 -0.88 0.55 -12.29
N LYS A 27 -1.40 1.78 -12.35
CA LYS A 27 -2.32 2.34 -11.34
C LYS A 27 -3.48 3.04 -12.01
N GLN A 28 -4.63 2.96 -11.35
CA GLN A 28 -5.81 3.69 -11.79
C GLN A 28 -5.60 5.21 -11.61
N GLU A 29 -6.01 5.99 -12.60
CA GLU A 29 -5.97 7.45 -12.53
C GLU A 29 -6.93 7.97 -11.46
N ALA A 30 -6.42 8.85 -10.59
CA ALA A 30 -7.21 9.48 -9.54
C ALA A 30 -8.28 10.39 -10.17
N GLY A 31 -9.54 10.21 -9.76
CA GLY A 31 -10.67 10.94 -10.35
C GLY A 31 -11.11 10.45 -11.74
N GLY A 32 -10.57 9.33 -12.22
CA GLY A 32 -11.06 8.67 -13.43
C GLY A 32 -12.48 8.13 -13.31
N ALA A 33 -13.03 7.62 -14.43
CA ALA A 33 -14.39 7.12 -14.47
C ALA A 33 -14.64 5.97 -13.47
N ALA A 34 -15.76 6.03 -12.76
CA ALA A 34 -16.17 5.03 -11.77
C ALA A 34 -16.81 3.80 -12.45
N THR A 35 -15.98 3.01 -13.14
CA THR A 35 -16.40 1.72 -13.70
C THR A 35 -16.57 0.68 -12.59
N GLU A 36 -17.36 -0.37 -12.82
CA GLU A 36 -17.53 -1.44 -11.83
C GLU A 36 -16.19 -2.08 -11.44
N GLY A 37 -15.31 -2.35 -12.41
CA GLY A 37 -13.98 -2.89 -12.16
C GLY A 37 -13.10 -1.97 -11.31
N ALA A 38 -13.14 -0.65 -11.58
CA ALA A 38 -12.44 0.34 -10.78
C ALA A 38 -12.94 0.39 -9.33
N ILE A 39 -14.27 0.38 -9.14
CA ILE A 39 -14.87 0.40 -7.80
C ILE A 39 -14.47 -0.85 -7.01
N LEU A 40 -14.58 -2.04 -7.61
CA LEU A 40 -14.24 -3.30 -6.94
C LEU A 40 -12.75 -3.40 -6.64
N SER A 41 -11.88 -2.96 -7.56
CA SER A 41 -10.43 -2.92 -7.33
C SER A 41 -10.04 -1.98 -6.18
N ASN A 42 -10.63 -0.78 -6.14
CA ASN A 42 -10.39 0.18 -5.07
C ASN A 42 -10.97 -0.29 -3.72
N LEU A 43 -12.12 -0.96 -3.73
CA LEU A 43 -12.69 -1.56 -2.53
C LEU A 43 -11.79 -2.67 -1.99
N GLY A 44 -11.31 -3.56 -2.86
CA GLY A 44 -10.39 -4.63 -2.50
C GLY A 44 -9.08 -4.09 -1.93
N SER A 45 -8.49 -3.08 -2.56
CA SER A 45 -7.24 -2.47 -2.08
C SER A 45 -7.39 -1.75 -0.74
N ALA A 46 -8.55 -1.13 -0.46
CA ALA A 46 -8.84 -0.53 0.84
C ALA A 46 -8.86 -1.56 1.97
N TYR A 47 -9.42 -2.76 1.74
CA TYR A 47 -9.44 -3.83 2.73
C TYR A 47 -8.13 -4.62 2.81
N GLN A 48 -7.32 -4.63 1.75
CA GLN A 48 -6.08 -5.39 1.69
C GLN A 48 -5.10 -5.03 2.81
N ILE A 49 -5.08 -3.76 3.25
CA ILE A 49 -4.21 -3.29 4.34
C ILE A 49 -4.56 -4.00 5.67
N LEU A 50 -5.84 -4.33 5.89
CA LEU A 50 -6.26 -5.05 7.10
C LEU A 50 -5.75 -6.50 7.13
N LEU A 51 -5.34 -7.03 5.98
CA LEU A 51 -4.78 -8.38 5.85
C LEU A 51 -3.24 -8.38 5.93
N PHE A 52 -2.61 -7.23 6.11
CA PHE A 52 -1.16 -7.15 6.32
C PHE A 52 -0.81 -7.61 7.75
N ASP A 53 -1.11 -8.86 8.09
CA ASP A 53 -0.57 -9.49 9.29
C ASP A 53 0.80 -10.07 8.90
N SER A 54 1.86 -9.33 9.20
CA SER A 54 3.24 -9.74 8.92
C SER A 54 3.91 -10.16 10.22
N TYR A 55 3.51 -11.34 10.69
CA TYR A 55 3.88 -11.92 11.98
C TYR A 55 5.38 -12.30 12.13
N ALA A 56 6.21 -12.14 11.09
CA ALA A 56 7.67 -12.04 11.22
C ALA A 56 8.28 -11.62 9.87
N ASN A 57 8.89 -10.42 9.84
CA ASN A 57 9.56 -9.75 8.71
C ASN A 57 8.73 -8.76 7.86
N ASN A 58 7.75 -8.10 8.50
CA ASN A 58 7.46 -6.65 8.46
C ASN A 58 6.65 -6.21 9.72
N ASN A 59 6.63 -7.01 10.79
CA ASN A 59 6.14 -6.74 12.17
C ASN A 59 4.81 -6.00 12.36
N TYR A 60 3.93 -5.98 11.36
CA TYR A 60 2.54 -5.60 11.55
C TYR A 60 1.82 -6.75 12.23
N ASN A 61 1.59 -6.60 13.54
CA ASN A 61 0.77 -7.53 14.31
C ASN A 61 -0.67 -7.04 14.33
N SER A 62 -1.62 -7.97 14.22
CA SER A 62 -3.03 -7.64 14.34
C SER A 62 -3.33 -6.89 15.65
N VAL A 63 -4.14 -5.84 15.57
CA VAL A 63 -4.56 -5.05 16.75
C VAL A 63 -5.21 -5.93 17.83
N PRO A 64 -6.05 -6.95 17.50
CA PRO A 64 -6.57 -7.88 18.50
C PRO A 64 -5.47 -8.61 19.28
N LEU A 65 -4.46 -9.17 18.59
CA LEU A 65 -3.35 -9.85 19.26
C LEU A 65 -2.60 -8.93 20.23
N MET A 66 -2.32 -7.69 19.79
CA MET A 66 -1.63 -6.69 20.60
C MET A 66 -2.47 -6.21 21.79
N SER A 67 -3.78 -6.17 21.63
CA SER A 67 -4.71 -5.84 22.70
C SER A 67 -4.73 -6.94 23.75
N ASP A 68 -4.85 -8.19 23.33
CA ASP A 68 -4.93 -9.35 24.23
C ASP A 68 -3.61 -9.59 24.98
N LEU A 69 -2.47 -9.30 24.34
CA LEU A 69 -1.15 -9.30 24.97
C LEU A 69 -1.01 -8.27 26.09
N ARG A 70 -1.72 -7.15 25.99
CA ARG A 70 -1.74 -6.11 27.03
C ARG A 70 -2.84 -6.31 28.05
N SER A 71 -3.93 -6.97 27.69
CA SER A 71 -5.01 -7.24 28.64
C SER A 71 -4.69 -8.38 29.59
N ASP A 72 -3.56 -9.08 29.41
CA ASP A 72 -3.09 -10.26 30.15
C ASP A 72 -3.71 -11.61 29.72
N ASP A 73 -4.58 -11.59 28.71
CA ASP A 73 -5.29 -12.77 28.22
C ASP A 73 -4.38 -13.76 27.48
N ILE A 74 -3.25 -13.28 26.94
CA ILE A 74 -2.31 -14.08 26.14
C ILE A 74 -0.86 -13.83 26.60
N TYR A 75 -0.13 -14.93 26.83
CA TYR A 75 1.32 -14.87 27.06
C TYR A 75 2.09 -14.87 25.74
N LYS A 76 3.03 -13.92 25.58
CA LYS A 76 3.85 -13.70 24.38
C LYS A 76 4.61 -14.94 23.87
N GLY A 77 4.95 -15.91 24.72
CA GLY A 77 5.61 -17.15 24.31
C GLY A 77 7.04 -16.97 23.76
N GLY A 78 7.54 -17.98 23.04
CA GLY A 78 8.91 -18.02 22.49
C GLY A 78 9.92 -18.75 23.38
N GLY A 79 11.16 -18.86 22.91
CA GLY A 79 12.27 -19.48 23.63
C GLY A 79 12.86 -18.52 24.67
N ASP A 80 13.00 -17.24 24.33
CA ASP A 80 13.48 -16.20 25.24
C ASP A 80 12.79 -14.83 25.05
N ALA A 81 13.24 -13.84 25.83
CA ALA A 81 12.72 -12.47 25.80
C ALA A 81 13.16 -11.66 24.57
N GLY A 82 14.17 -12.14 23.83
CA GLY A 82 14.66 -11.55 22.59
C GLY A 82 13.80 -11.91 21.37
N ASP A 83 13.14 -13.07 21.39
CA ASP A 83 12.14 -13.43 20.37
C ASP A 83 11.04 -12.36 20.34
N GLN A 84 10.73 -11.78 19.18
CA GLN A 84 9.66 -10.77 19.04
C GLN A 84 9.68 -9.70 20.17
N GLY A 85 10.85 -9.10 20.43
CA GLY A 85 11.07 -8.23 21.59
C GLY A 85 10.09 -7.05 21.72
N GLN A 86 9.55 -6.55 20.62
CA GLN A 86 8.49 -5.53 20.61
C GLN A 86 7.22 -6.02 21.33
N LEU A 87 6.80 -7.27 21.06
CA LEU A 87 5.64 -7.90 21.72
C LEU A 87 5.90 -8.15 23.20
N TYR A 88 7.12 -8.56 23.54
CA TYR A 88 7.51 -8.75 24.93
C TYR A 88 7.43 -7.44 25.71
N LYS A 89 7.99 -6.35 25.16
CA LYS A 89 7.93 -5.05 25.83
C LYS A 89 6.51 -4.49 25.88
N LEU A 90 5.67 -4.80 24.90
CA LEU A 90 4.26 -4.43 24.92
C LEU A 90 3.52 -5.13 26.07
N SER A 91 3.73 -6.44 26.26
CA SER A 91 3.08 -7.19 27.34
C SER A 91 3.55 -6.74 28.73
N GLN A 92 4.79 -6.26 28.84
CA GLN A 92 5.33 -5.70 30.08
C GLN A 92 5.01 -4.22 30.28
N PHE A 93 4.29 -3.58 29.36
CA PHE A 93 4.02 -2.12 29.36
C PHE A 93 5.29 -1.25 29.37
N THR A 94 6.36 -1.71 28.72
CA THR A 94 7.66 -1.01 28.65
C THR A 94 8.02 -0.52 27.25
N SER A 95 7.13 -0.64 26.26
CA SER A 95 7.38 -0.18 24.89
C SER A 95 7.59 1.34 24.81
N SER A 96 8.53 1.77 23.95
CA SER A 96 8.73 3.18 23.58
C SER A 96 8.39 3.44 22.11
N ALA A 97 8.36 4.71 21.71
CA ALA A 97 8.15 5.10 20.33
C ALA A 97 9.25 4.61 19.37
N ASP A 98 10.42 4.20 19.88
CA ASP A 98 11.51 3.64 19.05
C ASP A 98 11.22 2.21 18.59
N GLU A 99 10.19 1.58 19.14
CA GLU A 99 9.82 0.18 18.92
C GLU A 99 8.55 -0.01 18.09
N ILE A 100 7.92 1.09 17.70
CA ILE A 100 6.68 1.18 16.90
C ILE A 100 7.05 1.82 15.56
#